data_AF-A0A9Q3CBQ7-F1
#
_entry.id   AF-A0A9Q3CBQ7-F1
#
_cell.length_a   1.000
_cell.length_b   1.000
_cell.length_c   1.000
_cell.angle_alpha   90.00
_cell.angle_beta   90.00
_cell.angle_gamma   90.00
#
_symmetry.space_group_name_H-M   'P 1'
#
loop_
_entity.id
_entity.type
_entity.pdbx_description
1 polymer ?
#
loop_
_entity_poly.entity_id
_entity_poly.type
_entity_poly.pdbx_seq_one_letter_code
_entity_poly.pdbx_strand_id
1 'polypeptide(L)'
;MPEKPSTSQISHTPTLDGRNYTLWIIIMDVDHSERGLCKVCHSDVPPSTDPSSFSAWNQANIEAVQLILSRLHQEIIIRIVDVLTVKSAEAPWSKITVTFASQTVTNRGRTWVCWECLKFTRNMEEYIKECSSILFDIAGIGICLPPDIMAYSILGEICWDSSLYDHVIDSMVLSMNANINPQ
;
A
#
# COMPACT_ATOMS: atom_id res chain seq x y z
N MET A 1 -14.51 -17.93 -34.55
CA MET A 1 -13.94 -17.99 -33.19
C MET A 1 -13.72 -16.56 -32.75
N PRO A 2 -14.38 -16.04 -31.71
CA PRO A 2 -14.09 -14.71 -31.21
C PRO A 2 -12.77 -14.76 -30.44
N GLU A 3 -11.83 -13.89 -30.83
CA GLU A 3 -10.57 -13.65 -30.14
C GLU A 3 -10.86 -13.21 -28.70
N LYS A 4 -10.17 -13.84 -27.75
CA LYS A 4 -10.16 -13.44 -26.35
C LYS A 4 -9.51 -12.06 -26.28
N PRO A 5 -10.12 -11.05 -25.63
CA PRO A 5 -9.53 -9.73 -25.55
C PRO A 5 -8.20 -9.84 -24.79
N SER A 6 -7.14 -9.31 -25.40
CA SER A 6 -5.82 -9.16 -24.81
C SER A 6 -5.93 -8.47 -23.47
N THR A 7 -5.58 -9.17 -22.39
CA THR A 7 -5.54 -8.63 -21.03
C THR A 7 -4.63 -7.40 -21.05
N SER A 8 -5.25 -6.24 -20.84
CA SER A 8 -4.60 -4.95 -20.71
C SER A 8 -3.48 -5.05 -19.68
N GLN A 9 -2.23 -4.84 -20.14
CA GLN A 9 -1.06 -4.70 -19.28
C GLN A 9 -1.36 -3.66 -18.20
N ILE A 10 -1.49 -4.07 -16.94
CA ILE A 10 -1.40 -3.15 -15.79
C ILE A 10 0.06 -2.68 -15.75
N SER A 11 0.38 -1.64 -16.52
CA SER A 11 1.76 -1.17 -16.75
C SER A 11 2.35 -0.34 -15.60
N HIS A 12 1.72 -0.33 -14.42
CA HIS A 12 2.08 0.59 -13.34
C HIS A 12 2.20 -0.07 -11.96
N THR A 13 2.59 -1.35 -11.89
CA THR A 13 2.97 -1.95 -10.60
C THR A 13 4.17 -1.21 -10.02
N PRO A 14 4.02 -0.52 -8.87
CA PRO A 14 5.09 0.27 -8.29
C PRO A 14 6.21 -0.62 -7.78
N THR A 15 7.42 -0.07 -7.67
CA THR A 15 8.52 -0.74 -6.96
C THR A 15 8.31 -0.54 -5.45
N LEU A 16 8.36 -1.61 -4.67
CA LEU A 16 8.28 -1.53 -3.20
C LEU A 16 9.54 -0.84 -2.67
N ASP A 17 9.38 0.26 -1.95
CA ASP A 17 10.48 1.02 -1.31
C ASP A 17 10.39 1.05 0.22
N GLY A 18 9.41 0.33 0.78
CA GLY A 18 9.15 0.22 2.21
C GLY A 18 8.24 1.31 2.76
N ARG A 19 7.90 2.34 1.97
CA ARG A 19 6.93 3.38 2.33
C ARG A 19 5.58 3.14 1.68
N ASN A 20 5.57 2.60 0.46
CA ASN A 20 4.37 2.41 -0.36
C ASN A 20 3.72 1.02 -0.25
N TYR A 21 3.94 0.29 0.85
CA TYR A 21 3.52 -1.11 0.97
C TYR A 21 2.01 -1.32 0.72
N THR A 22 1.15 -0.50 1.34
CA THR A 22 -0.31 -0.66 1.26
C THR A 22 -0.81 -0.59 -0.18
N LEU A 23 -0.29 0.37 -0.97
CA LEU A 23 -0.62 0.48 -2.38
C LEU A 23 0.02 -0.66 -3.20
N TRP A 24 1.28 -0.99 -2.90
CA TRP A 24 2.02 -2.02 -3.59
C TRP A 24 1.34 -3.39 -3.49
N ILE A 25 0.91 -3.79 -2.29
CA ILE A 25 0.30 -5.10 -2.07
C ILE A 25 -1.02 -5.25 -2.82
N ILE A 26 -1.85 -4.20 -2.85
CA ILE A 26 -3.12 -4.20 -3.59
C ILE A 26 -2.89 -4.39 -5.08
N ILE A 27 -1.93 -3.67 -5.66
CA ILE A 27 -1.66 -3.78 -7.10
C ILE A 27 -1.04 -5.14 -7.43
N MET A 28 -0.12 -5.64 -6.60
CA MET A 28 0.48 -6.97 -6.77
C MET A 28 -0.55 -8.10 -6.65
N ASP A 29 -1.51 -8.00 -5.73
CA ASP A 29 -2.58 -8.99 -5.56
C ASP A 29 -3.47 -9.06 -6.80
N VAL A 30 -3.80 -7.91 -7.40
CA VAL A 30 -4.56 -7.85 -8.66
C VAL A 30 -3.76 -8.49 -9.79
N ASP A 31 -2.48 -8.13 -9.96
CA ASP A 31 -1.61 -8.67 -11.03
C ASP A 31 -1.40 -10.20 -10.88
N HIS A 32 -1.19 -10.67 -9.64
CA HIS A 32 -1.11 -12.11 -9.36
C HIS A 32 -2.43 -12.84 -9.63
N SER A 33 -3.56 -12.22 -9.36
CA SER A 33 -4.89 -12.80 -9.60
C SER A 33 -5.16 -12.95 -11.11
N GLU A 34 -4.86 -11.91 -11.89
CA GLU A 34 -5.04 -11.91 -13.34
C GLU A 34 -4.16 -12.96 -14.04
N ARG A 35 -2.97 -13.21 -13.51
CA ARG A 35 -2.02 -14.20 -14.03
C ARG A 35 -2.22 -15.61 -13.47
N GLY A 36 -3.10 -15.79 -12.48
CA GLY A 36 -3.32 -17.08 -11.82
C GLY A 36 -2.16 -17.53 -10.91
N LEU A 37 -1.35 -16.59 -10.43
CA LEU A 37 -0.15 -16.83 -9.61
C LEU A 37 -0.45 -16.86 -8.10
N CYS A 38 -1.63 -16.43 -7.65
CA CYS A 38 -1.94 -16.34 -6.21
C CYS A 38 -1.69 -17.64 -5.43
N LYS A 39 -1.94 -18.81 -6.03
CA LYS A 39 -1.78 -20.10 -5.34
C LYS A 39 -0.34 -20.37 -4.91
N VAL A 40 0.63 -20.04 -5.77
CA VAL A 40 2.06 -20.28 -5.47
C VAL A 40 2.62 -19.25 -4.49
N CYS A 41 2.01 -18.07 -4.39
CA CYS A 41 2.39 -17.05 -3.40
C CYS A 41 1.86 -17.32 -1.99
N HIS A 42 0.85 -18.18 -1.84
CA HIS A 42 0.23 -18.48 -0.55
C HIS A 42 0.46 -19.93 -0.09
N SER A 43 1.09 -20.76 -0.92
CA SER A 43 1.43 -22.14 -0.59
C SER A 43 2.64 -22.61 -1.39
N ASP A 44 3.60 -23.19 -0.68
CA ASP A 44 4.80 -23.84 -1.24
C ASP A 44 4.54 -25.30 -1.63
N VAL A 45 3.33 -25.81 -1.41
CA VAL A 45 2.97 -27.20 -1.67
C VAL A 45 2.37 -27.33 -3.07
N PRO A 46 2.94 -28.18 -3.95
CA PRO A 46 2.34 -28.45 -5.25
C PRO A 46 0.98 -29.15 -5.08
N PRO A 47 -0.02 -28.83 -5.92
CA PRO A 47 -1.39 -29.33 -5.77
C PRO A 47 -1.53 -30.83 -6.08
N SER A 48 -0.54 -31.43 -6.75
CA SER A 48 -0.54 -32.84 -7.14
C SER A 48 0.89 -33.31 -7.43
N THR A 49 1.12 -34.61 -7.30
CA THR A 49 2.38 -35.30 -7.67
C THR A 49 2.42 -35.71 -9.14
N ASP A 50 1.32 -35.52 -9.89
CA ASP A 50 1.31 -35.71 -11.34
C ASP A 50 2.37 -34.82 -12.02
N PRO A 51 3.22 -35.38 -12.91
CA PRO A 51 4.28 -34.62 -13.58
C PRO A 51 3.80 -33.36 -14.32
N SER A 52 2.61 -33.41 -14.93
CA SER A 52 2.10 -32.26 -15.71
C SER A 52 1.66 -31.11 -14.80
N SER A 53 0.96 -31.43 -13.71
CA SER A 53 0.51 -30.51 -12.68
C SER A 53 1.70 -29.92 -11.92
N PHE A 54 2.69 -30.75 -11.60
CA PHE A 54 3.92 -30.31 -10.96
C PHE A 54 4.70 -29.34 -11.87
N SER A 55 4.83 -29.64 -13.15
CA SER A 55 5.52 -28.75 -14.09
C SER A 55 4.81 -27.40 -14.24
N ALA A 56 3.48 -27.39 -14.32
CA ALA A 56 2.70 -26.15 -14.40
C ALA A 56 2.83 -25.32 -13.11
N TRP A 57 2.76 -25.97 -11.95
CA TRP A 57 2.98 -25.32 -10.65
C TRP A 57 4.38 -24.72 -10.55
N ASN A 58 5.41 -25.47 -10.95
CA ASN A 58 6.80 -25.00 -10.88
C ASN A 58 7.04 -23.82 -11.83
N GLN A 59 6.43 -23.83 -13.02
CA GLN A 59 6.50 -22.69 -13.94
C GLN A 59 5.84 -21.44 -13.34
N ALA A 60 4.65 -21.58 -12.75
CA ALA A 60 3.97 -20.48 -12.07
C ALA A 60 4.79 -19.96 -10.87
N ASN A 61 5.42 -20.86 -10.10
CA ASN A 61 6.29 -20.51 -8.98
C ASN A 61 7.49 -19.67 -9.43
N ILE A 62 8.18 -20.09 -10.51
CA ILE A 62 9.31 -19.33 -11.07
C ILE A 62 8.85 -17.96 -11.58
N GLU A 63 7.71 -17.90 -12.29
CA GLU A 63 7.16 -16.64 -12.79
C GLU A 63 6.82 -15.68 -11.64
N ALA A 64 6.17 -16.18 -10.59
CA ALA A 64 5.83 -15.39 -9.42
C ALA A 64 7.07 -14.86 -8.70
N VAL A 65 8.11 -15.69 -8.50
CA VAL A 65 9.38 -15.23 -7.93
C VAL A 65 9.98 -14.11 -8.78
N GLN A 66 10.08 -14.28 -10.10
CA GLN A 66 10.63 -13.25 -10.99
C GLN A 66 9.83 -11.95 -10.91
N LEU A 67 8.51 -12.04 -10.93
CA LEU A 67 7.61 -10.89 -10.84
C LEU A 67 7.81 -10.15 -9.51
N ILE A 68 7.73 -10.85 -8.38
CA ILE A 68 7.95 -10.28 -7.05
C ILE A 68 9.29 -9.54 -7.02
N LEU A 69 10.39 -10.23 -7.37
CA LEU A 69 11.74 -9.66 -7.29
C LEU A 69 11.92 -8.44 -8.20
N SER A 70 11.32 -8.44 -9.39
CA SER A 70 11.39 -7.30 -10.33
C SER A 70 10.72 -6.03 -9.80
N ARG A 71 9.87 -6.16 -8.77
CA ARG A 71 9.10 -5.07 -8.17
C ARG A 71 9.59 -4.70 -6.77
N LEU A 72 10.80 -5.10 -6.39
CA LEU A 72 11.43 -4.71 -5.14
C LEU A 72 12.58 -3.75 -5.37
N HIS A 73 12.70 -2.73 -4.53
CA HIS A 73 13.91 -1.93 -4.47
C HIS A 73 15.08 -2.80 -3.97
N GLN A 74 16.30 -2.52 -4.45
CA GLN A 74 17.49 -3.34 -4.16
C GLN A 74 17.72 -3.54 -2.65
N GLU A 75 17.50 -2.51 -1.84
CA GLU A 75 17.64 -2.58 -0.38
C GLU A 75 16.66 -3.57 0.27
N ILE A 76 15.45 -3.71 -0.29
CA ILE A 76 14.46 -4.68 0.18
C ILE A 76 14.86 -6.08 -0.26
N ILE A 77 15.35 -6.24 -1.49
CA ILE A 77 15.85 -7.54 -1.99
C ILE A 77 16.89 -8.11 -1.03
N ILE A 78 17.88 -7.32 -0.60
CA ILE A 78 18.94 -7.78 0.32
C ILE A 78 18.38 -8.25 1.68
N ARG A 79 17.27 -7.65 2.15
CA ARG A 79 16.65 -8.00 3.44
C ARG A 79 15.71 -9.20 3.35
N ILE A 80 15.00 -9.31 2.22
CA ILE A 80 13.96 -10.31 2.02
C ILE A 80 14.56 -11.60 1.44
N VAL A 81 15.48 -11.49 0.48
CA VAL A 81 15.89 -12.60 -0.38
C VAL A 81 17.20 -13.22 0.09
N ASP A 82 17.13 -14.52 0.32
CA ASP A 82 18.27 -15.42 0.50
C ASP A 82 18.13 -16.67 -0.40
N VAL A 83 19.13 -17.54 -0.36
CA VAL A 83 19.22 -18.78 -1.17
C VAL A 83 18.04 -19.73 -0.98
N LEU A 84 17.33 -19.64 0.15
CA LEU A 84 16.18 -20.48 0.46
C LEU A 84 14.89 -19.84 -0.05
N THR A 85 14.73 -18.53 0.13
CA THR A 85 13.53 -17.81 -0.28
C THR A 85 13.33 -17.75 -1.81
N VAL A 86 14.40 -17.76 -2.62
CA VAL A 86 14.26 -17.67 -4.09
C VAL A 86 13.63 -18.91 -4.73
N LYS A 87 13.51 -20.01 -3.99
CA LYS A 87 13.01 -21.29 -4.52
C LYS A 87 11.49 -21.42 -4.46
N SER A 88 10.82 -20.59 -3.67
CA SER A 88 9.37 -20.61 -3.47
C SER A 88 8.87 -19.18 -3.56
N ALA A 89 7.81 -18.91 -4.31
CA ALA A 89 7.17 -17.60 -4.35
C ALA A 89 6.50 -17.24 -3.02
N GLU A 90 6.06 -18.24 -2.25
CA GLU A 90 5.47 -18.05 -0.92
C GLU A 90 6.46 -17.41 0.06
N ALA A 91 7.72 -17.86 0.06
CA ALA A 91 8.70 -17.40 1.04
C ALA A 91 8.99 -15.89 1.00
N PRO A 92 9.34 -15.25 -0.15
CA PRO A 92 9.53 -13.82 -0.22
C PRO A 92 8.20 -13.08 -0.04
N TRP A 93 7.09 -13.60 -0.57
CA TRP A 93 5.77 -13.00 -0.42
C TRP A 93 5.34 -12.87 1.05
N SER A 94 5.45 -13.97 1.80
CA SER A 94 5.17 -14.06 3.22
C SER A 94 6.09 -13.16 4.04
N LYS A 95 7.40 -13.18 3.75
CA LYS A 95 8.37 -12.32 4.45
C LYS A 95 8.13 -10.83 4.19
N ILE A 96 7.78 -10.43 2.97
CA ILE A 96 7.38 -9.05 2.64
C ILE A 96 6.14 -8.66 3.44
N THR A 97 5.11 -9.52 3.40
CA THR A 97 3.85 -9.26 4.10
C THR A 97 4.07 -9.14 5.60
N VAL A 98 4.81 -10.05 6.23
CA VAL A 98 5.15 -9.95 7.66
C VAL A 98 5.99 -8.71 7.97
N THR A 99 6.93 -8.34 7.11
CA THR A 99 7.82 -7.20 7.37
C THR A 99 7.10 -5.86 7.22
N PHE A 100 6.25 -5.72 6.20
CA PHE A 100 5.69 -4.42 5.80
C PHE A 100 4.18 -4.29 6.00
N ALA A 101 3.41 -5.38 5.90
CA ALA A 101 1.98 -5.40 6.22
C ALA A 101 1.70 -5.44 7.71
N SER A 102 2.71 -5.78 8.51
CA SER A 102 2.43 -6.08 9.90
C SER A 102 1.89 -4.86 10.62
N GLN A 103 0.83 -5.10 11.40
CA GLN A 103 0.41 -4.26 12.52
C GLN A 103 1.46 -4.25 13.65
N THR A 104 2.72 -4.57 13.35
CA THR A 104 3.80 -4.49 14.31
C THR A 104 3.85 -3.07 14.85
N VAL A 105 4.21 -2.98 16.13
CA VAL A 105 4.36 -1.70 16.82
C VAL A 105 5.32 -0.78 16.05
N THR A 106 6.35 -1.33 15.40
CA THR A 106 7.31 -0.57 14.60
C THR A 106 6.68 0.07 13.36
N ASN A 107 5.93 -0.68 12.55
CA ASN A 107 5.29 -0.11 11.35
C ASN A 107 4.19 0.88 11.72
N ARG A 108 3.39 0.56 12.74
CA ARG A 108 2.39 1.49 13.30
C ARG A 108 3.03 2.78 13.80
N GLY A 109 4.13 2.68 14.54
CA GLY A 109 4.89 3.83 15.00
C GLY A 109 5.47 4.65 13.85
N ARG A 110 6.04 4.01 12.82
CA ARG A 110 6.59 4.70 11.65
C ARG A 110 5.52 5.51 10.91
N THR A 111 4.40 4.89 10.57
CA THR A 111 3.31 5.59 9.86
C THR A 111 2.73 6.72 10.71
N TRP A 112 2.58 6.51 12.02
CA TRP A 112 2.15 7.55 12.94
C TRP A 112 3.12 8.74 12.99
N VAL A 113 4.42 8.49 13.06
CA VAL A 113 5.43 9.56 13.02
C VAL A 113 5.39 10.30 11.68
N CYS A 114 5.21 9.60 10.56
CA CYS A 114 5.04 10.26 9.25
C CYS A 114 3.82 11.20 9.23
N TRP A 115 2.71 10.81 9.86
CA TRP A 115 1.53 11.66 10.02
C TRP A 115 1.83 12.91 10.86
N GLU A 116 2.41 12.75 12.04
CA GLU A 116 2.73 13.87 12.94
C GLU A 116 3.79 14.83 12.35
N CYS A 117 4.66 14.33 11.48
CA CYS A 117 5.66 15.15 10.79
C CYS A 117 5.15 15.79 9.50
N LEU A 118 3.91 15.53 9.08
CA LEU A 118 3.35 16.13 7.88
C LEU A 118 3.15 17.64 8.11
N LYS A 119 3.69 18.46 7.22
CA LYS A 119 3.62 19.92 7.33
C LYS A 119 3.04 20.53 6.07
N PHE A 120 2.18 21.52 6.25
CA PHE A 120 1.64 22.28 5.15
C PHE A 120 2.69 23.24 4.57
N THR A 121 3.04 23.06 3.29
CA THR A 121 4.09 23.82 2.60
C THR A 121 3.54 24.90 1.66
N ARG A 122 2.32 25.39 1.91
CA ARG A 122 1.59 26.37 1.06
C ARG A 122 1.17 25.84 -0.31
N ASN A 123 1.29 24.53 -0.54
CA ASN A 123 0.75 23.85 -1.70
C ASN A 123 -0.40 22.92 -1.26
N MET A 124 -1.64 23.36 -1.47
CA MET A 124 -2.82 22.63 -1.01
C MET A 124 -3.01 21.30 -1.77
N GLU A 125 -2.72 21.26 -3.06
CA GLU A 125 -2.88 20.05 -3.87
C GLU A 125 -1.91 18.96 -3.42
N GLU A 126 -0.64 19.31 -3.22
CA GLU A 126 0.39 18.41 -2.71
C GLU A 126 0.06 17.95 -1.29
N TYR A 127 -0.35 18.86 -0.42
CA TYR A 127 -0.71 18.54 0.96
C TYR A 127 -1.91 17.59 1.06
N ILE A 128 -2.97 17.80 0.26
CA ILE A 128 -4.13 16.90 0.21
C ILE A 128 -3.71 15.51 -0.27
N LYS A 129 -2.83 15.45 -1.28
CA LYS A 129 -2.30 14.19 -1.81
C LYS A 129 -1.49 13.43 -0.76
N GLU A 130 -0.60 14.13 -0.04
CA GLU A 130 0.20 13.53 1.04
C GLU A 130 -0.69 13.08 2.21
N CYS A 131 -1.64 13.90 2.66
CA CYS A 131 -2.65 13.53 3.65
C CYS A 131 -3.37 12.25 3.25
N SER A 132 -3.90 12.21 2.02
CA SER A 132 -4.65 11.06 1.50
C SER A 132 -3.79 9.79 1.47
N SER A 133 -2.52 9.91 1.08
CA SER A 133 -1.58 8.80 1.06
C SER A 133 -1.31 8.25 2.47
N ILE A 134 -1.04 9.13 3.44
CA ILE A 134 -0.75 8.70 4.83
C ILE A 134 -2.01 8.14 5.50
N LEU A 135 -3.18 8.74 5.29
CA LEU A 135 -4.46 8.23 5.81
C LEU A 135 -4.77 6.83 5.27
N PHE A 136 -4.46 6.58 4.00
CA PHE A 136 -4.58 5.26 3.41
C PHE A 136 -3.68 4.23 4.11
N ASP A 137 -2.43 4.59 4.42
CA ASP A 137 -1.51 3.73 5.16
C ASP A 137 -1.93 3.54 6.63
N ILE A 138 -2.46 4.58 7.29
CA ILE A 138 -3.01 4.51 8.66
C ILE A 138 -4.16 3.50 8.73
N ALA A 139 -5.08 3.56 7.77
CA ALA A 139 -6.17 2.60 7.65
C ALA A 139 -5.64 1.18 7.38
N GLY A 140 -4.66 1.05 6.47
CA GLY A 140 -4.04 -0.22 6.10
C GLY A 140 -3.38 -0.96 7.27
N ILE A 141 -2.82 -0.23 8.24
CA ILE A 141 -2.20 -0.82 9.45
C ILE A 141 -3.14 -0.91 10.66
N GLY A 142 -4.42 -0.58 10.49
CA GLY A 142 -5.46 -0.74 11.50
C GLY A 142 -5.46 0.33 12.61
N ILE A 143 -4.90 1.51 12.37
CA ILE A 143 -5.09 2.66 13.27
C ILE A 143 -6.44 3.29 12.92
N CYS A 144 -7.39 3.23 13.85
CA CYS A 144 -8.70 3.84 13.69
C CYS A 144 -8.77 5.12 14.54
N LEU A 145 -8.78 6.28 13.89
CA LEU A 145 -9.04 7.56 14.54
C LEU A 145 -10.46 8.04 14.21
N PRO A 146 -11.11 8.77 15.12
CA PRO A 146 -12.35 9.46 14.79
C PRO A 146 -12.12 10.44 13.61
N PRO A 147 -13.02 10.49 12.61
CA PRO A 147 -12.89 11.36 11.44
C PRO A 147 -12.65 12.83 11.79
N ASP A 148 -13.34 13.30 12.83
CA ASP A 148 -13.31 14.65 13.35
C ASP A 148 -11.93 15.00 13.93
N ILE A 149 -11.30 14.07 14.64
CA ILE A 149 -9.91 14.27 15.14
C ILE A 149 -8.94 14.39 13.96
N MET A 150 -9.07 13.55 12.92
CA MET A 150 -8.23 13.65 11.72
C MET A 150 -8.43 14.97 11.00
N ALA A 151 -9.68 15.42 10.85
CA ALA A 151 -10.00 16.71 10.26
C ALA A 151 -9.37 17.87 11.03
N TYR A 152 -9.46 17.85 12.37
CA TYR A 152 -8.84 18.88 13.21
C TYR A 152 -7.31 18.88 13.12
N SER A 153 -6.66 17.72 13.05
CA SER A 153 -5.21 17.64 12.84
C SER A 153 -4.79 18.25 11.50
N ILE A 154 -5.50 17.93 10.41
CA ILE A 154 -5.22 18.49 9.06
C ILE A 154 -5.40 20.01 9.06
N LEU A 155 -6.51 20.49 9.63
CA LEU A 155 -6.82 21.92 9.70
C LEU A 155 -5.81 22.66 10.58
N GLY A 156 -5.40 22.08 11.70
CA GLY A 156 -4.43 22.66 12.63
C GLY A 156 -3.12 23.02 11.94
N GLU A 157 -2.59 22.14 11.09
CA GLU A 157 -1.35 22.40 10.34
C GLU A 157 -1.50 23.48 9.27
N ILE A 158 -2.66 23.60 8.61
CA ILE A 158 -2.96 24.71 7.69
C ILE A 158 -3.05 26.03 8.46
N CYS A 159 -3.71 25.97 9.63
CA CYS A 159 -4.02 27.08 10.52
C CYS A 159 -2.79 27.64 11.25
N TRP A 160 -1.68 26.90 11.33
CA TRP A 160 -0.41 27.42 11.83
C TRP A 160 0.22 28.47 10.91
N ASP A 161 -0.18 28.51 9.63
CA ASP A 161 0.11 29.65 8.79
C ASP A 161 -0.88 30.78 9.10
N SER A 162 -0.41 31.77 9.87
CA SER A 162 -1.22 32.91 10.33
C SER A 162 -1.90 33.69 9.20
N SER A 163 -1.38 33.61 7.97
CA SER A 163 -1.99 34.26 6.79
C SER A 163 -3.19 33.51 6.23
N LEU A 164 -3.28 32.19 6.48
CA LEU A 164 -4.37 31.34 6.02
C LEU A 164 -5.40 31.07 7.11
N TYR A 165 -4.99 31.12 8.38
CA TYR A 165 -5.87 30.95 9.53
C TYR A 165 -7.12 31.82 9.44
N ASP A 166 -6.95 33.13 9.29
CA ASP A 166 -8.06 34.08 9.26
C ASP A 166 -9.00 33.79 8.09
N HIS A 167 -8.45 33.54 6.89
CA HIS A 167 -9.26 33.27 5.70
C HIS A 167 -10.01 31.93 5.75
N VAL A 168 -9.38 30.87 6.25
CA VAL A 168 -9.98 29.52 6.31
C VAL A 168 -11.04 29.48 7.41
N ILE A 169 -10.73 29.95 8.62
CA ILE A 169 -11.67 29.98 9.73
C ILE A 169 -12.84 30.91 9.42
N ASP A 170 -12.61 32.11 8.89
CA ASP A 170 -13.71 33.00 8.50
C ASP A 170 -14.57 32.33 7.41
N SER A 171 -13.99 31.70 6.40
CA SER A 171 -14.77 31.00 5.37
C SER A 171 -15.58 29.83 5.92
N MET A 172 -15.04 29.08 6.88
CA MET A 172 -15.72 27.95 7.51
C MET A 172 -16.84 28.42 8.44
N VAL A 173 -16.55 29.35 9.35
CA VAL A 173 -17.51 29.92 10.32
C VAL A 173 -18.63 30.69 9.61
N LEU A 174 -18.32 31.38 8.51
CA LEU A 174 -19.31 32.13 7.72
C LEU A 174 -20.08 31.24 6.73
N SER A 175 -19.66 29.99 6.49
CA SER A 175 -20.42 29.06 5.66
C SER A 175 -21.67 28.58 6.44
N MET A 176 -22.86 28.78 5.86
CA MET A 176 -24.16 28.48 6.49
C MET A 176 -24.33 27.02 6.96
N ASN A 177 -23.45 26.11 6.56
CA ASN A 177 -23.51 24.69 6.88
C ASN A 177 -22.59 24.26 8.05
N ALA A 178 -21.68 25.11 8.53
CA ALA A 178 -20.70 24.72 9.56
C ALA A 178 -21.29 24.54 10.97
N ASN A 179 -22.53 25.01 11.21
CA ASN A 179 -23.20 24.96 12.51
C ASN A 179 -24.27 23.87 12.62
N ILE A 180 -24.35 22.95 11.65
CA ILE A 180 -25.29 21.83 11.70
C ILE A 180 -24.56 20.62 12.27
N ASN A 181 -24.86 20.27 13.52
CA ASN A 181 -24.40 19.02 14.12
C ASN A 181 -24.81 17.85 13.20
N PRO A 182 -23.90 16.94 12.81
CA PRO A 182 -24.31 15.72 12.14
C PRO A 182 -25.09 14.88 13.14
N GLN A 183 -26.39 14.69 12.87
CA GLN A 183 -27.25 13.72 13.56
C GLN A 183 -26.93 12.30 13.12
#